data_AF-A0A075HIZ1-F1
#
_entry.id   AF-A0A075HIZ1-F1
#
_cell.length_a   1.000
_cell.length_b   1.000
_cell.length_c   1.000
_cell.angle_alpha   90.00
_cell.angle_beta   90.00
_cell.angle_gamma   90.00
#
_symmetry.space_group_name_H-M   'P 1'
#
loop_
_entity.id
_entity.type
_entity.pdbx_description
1 polymer ?
#
loop_
_entity_poly.entity_id
_entity_poly.type
_entity_poly.pdbx_seq_one_letter_code
_entity_poly.pdbx_strand_id
1 'polypeptide(L)' 'MILNGLATSAILSSKPKIIPKLIENGALGASVSGNGPSIAAIVRNDSISKIKKVFSSLDGSTTISEINNKKAEVHEV' A
#
# COMPACT_ATOMS: atom_id res chain seq x y z
N MET A 1 5.56 1.29 -8.19
CA MET A 1 5.56 0.83 -6.78
C MET A 1 5.97 -0.64 -6.70
N ILE A 2 7.14 -1.03 -7.23
CA ILE A 2 7.65 -2.41 -7.06
C ILE A 2 9.14 -2.30 -6.75
N LEU A 3 9.99 -2.03 -7.74
CA LEU A 3 11.45 -1.88 -7.54
C LEU A 3 11.79 -0.75 -6.57
N ASN A 4 11.22 0.46 -6.78
CA ASN A 4 11.44 1.58 -5.86
C ASN A 4 10.89 1.28 -4.46
N GLY A 5 9.80 0.50 -4.36
CA GLY A 5 9.25 0.11 -3.06
C GLY A 5 10.18 -0.81 -2.28
N LEU A 6 10.82 -1.77 -2.95
CA LEU A 6 11.84 -2.65 -2.36
C LEU A 6 13.06 -1.84 -1.90
N ALA A 7 13.62 -1.00 -2.77
CA ALA A 7 14.79 -0.18 -2.47
C ALA A 7 14.54 0.76 -1.27
N THR A 8 13.41 1.47 -1.28
CA THR A 8 13.04 2.40 -0.20
C THR A 8 12.75 1.67 1.11
N SER A 9 12.09 0.50 1.07
CA SER A 9 11.78 -0.25 2.30
C SER A 9 13.02 -0.72 3.06
N ALA A 10 14.10 -1.07 2.35
CA ALA A 10 15.36 -1.49 2.94
C ALA A 10 16.10 -0.35 3.65
N ILE A 11 15.99 0.88 3.12
CA ILE A 11 16.62 2.08 3.68
C ILE A 11 15.83 2.61 4.89
N LEU A 12 14.50 2.54 4.86
CA LEU A 12 13.61 3.09 5.90
C LEU A 12 13.39 2.15 7.10
N SER A 13 14.21 1.11 7.28
CA SER A 13 14.12 0.13 8.38
C SER A 13 12.78 -0.62 8.52
N SER A 14 11.83 -0.43 7.59
CA SER A 14 10.65 -1.27 7.47
C SER A 14 11.10 -2.66 7.05
N LYS A 15 10.76 -3.72 7.81
CA LYS A 15 11.13 -5.10 7.45
C LYS A 15 10.75 -5.34 5.97
N PRO A 16 11.72 -5.47 5.04
CA PRO A 16 11.46 -5.39 3.60
C PRO A 16 10.63 -6.56 3.09
N LYS A 17 10.33 -7.55 3.94
CA LYS A 17 9.52 -8.75 3.63
C LYS A 17 8.05 -8.44 3.32
N ILE A 18 7.51 -7.32 3.80
CA ILE A 18 6.09 -7.00 3.59
C ILE A 18 5.78 -6.68 2.13
N ILE A 19 6.68 -5.98 1.42
CA ILE A 19 6.47 -5.60 0.02
C ILE A 19 6.40 -6.84 -0.89
N PRO A 20 7.38 -7.77 -0.89
CA PRO A 20 7.28 -9.04 -1.61
C PRO A 20 6.02 -9.82 -1.26
N LYS A 21 5.69 -9.92 0.05
CA LYS A 21 4.50 -10.66 0.50
C LYS A 21 3.21 -10.09 -0.07
N LEU A 22 3.08 -8.78 -0.20
CA LEU A 22 1.92 -8.15 -0.84
C LEU A 22 1.84 -8.51 -2.32
N ILE A 23 2.96 -8.48 -3.06
CA ILE A 23 3.01 -8.86 -4.48
C ILE A 23 2.65 -10.33 -4.68
N GLU A 24 3.24 -11.24 -3.91
CA GLU A 24 2.94 -12.69 -3.92
C GLU A 24 1.46 -12.98 -3.60
N ASN A 25 0.81 -12.09 -2.85
CA ASN A 25 -0.58 -12.22 -2.48
C ASN A 25 -1.56 -11.56 -3.47
N GLY A 26 -1.09 -10.99 -4.58
CA GLY A 26 -1.94 -10.48 -5.66
C GLY A 26 -1.99 -8.95 -5.78
N ALA A 27 -1.12 -8.22 -5.08
CA ALA A 27 -0.98 -6.79 -5.33
C ALA A 27 -0.31 -6.55 -6.69
N LEU A 28 -0.86 -5.61 -7.47
CA LEU A 28 -0.27 -5.13 -8.73
C LEU A 28 0.98 -4.27 -8.48
N GLY A 29 1.07 -3.66 -7.30
CA GLY A 29 2.22 -2.91 -6.84
C GLY A 29 2.09 -2.61 -5.35
N ALA A 30 3.21 -2.51 -4.65
CA ALA A 30 3.27 -2.14 -3.24
C ALA A 30 4.53 -1.33 -2.92
N SER A 31 4.41 -0.36 -2.02
CA SER A 31 5.54 0.47 -1.60
C SER A 31 5.26 1.11 -0.25
N VAL A 32 6.31 1.60 0.40
CA VAL A 32 6.17 2.66 1.40
C VAL A 32 5.50 3.87 0.75
N SER A 33 4.51 4.45 1.44
CA SER A 33 3.76 5.63 1.00
C SER A 33 4.46 6.90 1.51
N GLY A 34 4.83 7.79 0.59
CA GLY A 34 5.66 8.97 0.92
C GLY A 34 6.96 8.53 1.60
N ASN A 35 7.21 9.07 2.80
CA ASN A 35 8.38 8.73 3.63
C ASN A 35 8.09 7.66 4.69
N GLY A 36 6.90 7.04 4.66
CA GLY A 36 6.47 6.06 5.65
C GLY A 36 5.96 6.67 6.97
N PRO A 37 5.60 5.81 7.95
CA PRO A 37 5.72 4.35 7.98
C PRO A 37 4.61 3.62 7.21
N SER A 38 3.63 4.35 6.67
CA SER A 38 2.49 3.77 5.95
C SER A 38 2.93 2.99 4.71
N ILE A 39 2.26 1.88 4.45
CA ILE A 39 2.47 1.02 3.28
C ILE A 39 1.22 1.07 2.42
N ALA A 40 1.40 1.29 1.12
CA ALA A 40 0.32 1.29 0.14
C ALA A 40 0.47 0.11 -0.81
N ALA A 41 -0.65 -0.52 -1.16
CA ALA A 41 -0.73 -1.57 -2.17
C ALA A 41 -1.87 -1.28 -3.15
N ILE A 42 -1.60 -1.42 -4.45
CA ILE A 42 -2.60 -1.35 -5.52
C ILE A 42 -3.04 -2.77 -5.80
N VAL A 43 -4.35 -3.02 -5.77
CA VAL A 43 -4.93 -4.36 -5.85
C VAL A 43 -6.15 -4.35 -6.75
N ARG A 44 -6.51 -5.50 -7.32
CA ARG A 44 -7.84 -5.70 -7.91
C ARG A 44 -8.87 -6.03 -6.82
N ASN A 45 -10.15 -5.81 -7.11
CA ASN A 45 -11.25 -6.00 -6.15
C ASN A 45 -11.31 -7.43 -5.59
N ASP A 46 -11.01 -8.43 -6.41
CA ASP A 46 -10.92 -9.85 -6.03
C ASP A 46 -9.84 -10.14 -4.97
N SER A 47 -8.83 -9.29 -4.86
CA SER A 47 -7.64 -9.51 -4.03
C SER A 47 -7.68 -8.72 -2.72
N ILE A 48 -8.69 -7.86 -2.51
CA ILE A 48 -8.81 -6.98 -1.34
C ILE A 48 -8.77 -7.78 -0.03
N SER A 49 -9.56 -8.85 0.08
CA SER A 49 -9.63 -9.67 1.30
C SER A 49 -8.29 -10.33 1.64
N LYS A 50 -7.60 -10.86 0.63
CA LYS A 50 -6.29 -11.51 0.77
C LYS A 50 -5.23 -10.50 1.23
N ILE A 51 -5.24 -9.29 0.67
CA ILE A 51 -4.28 -8.24 1.01
C ILE A 51 -4.56 -7.64 2.40
N LYS A 52 -5.83 -7.48 2.79
CA LYS A 52 -6.21 -7.08 4.16
C LYS A 52 -5.64 -8.05 5.21
N LYS A 53 -5.66 -9.36 4.95
CA LYS A 53 -5.06 -10.36 5.85
C LYS A 53 -3.53 -10.24 5.95
N VAL A 54 -2.86 -9.78 4.90
CA VAL A 54 -1.42 -9.50 4.97
C VAL A 54 -1.16 -8.30 5.87
N PHE A 55 -1.94 -7.22 5.71
CA PHE A 55 -1.83 -6.02 6.56
C PHE A 55 -2.23 -6.27 8.02
N SER A 56 -3.18 -7.17 8.32
CA SER A 56 -3.59 -7.47 9.70
C SER A 56 -2.50 -8.09 10.57
N SER A 57 -1.38 -8.51 9.97
CA SER A 57 -0.18 -8.96 10.71
C SER A 57 0.72 -7.82 11.21
N LEU A 58 0.38 -6.58 10.87
CA LEU A 58 1.08 -5.37 11.26
C LEU A 58 0.24 -4.57 12.24
N ASP A 59 0.92 -3.79 13.09
CA ASP A 59 0.26 -2.82 13.94
C ASP A 59 -0.30 -1.66 13.11
N GLY A 60 -1.48 -1.15 13.51
CA GLY A 60 -2.11 0.02 12.90
C GLY A 60 -3.48 -0.26 12.30
N SER A 61 -3.88 0.58 11.34
CA SER A 61 -5.18 0.51 10.67
C SER A 61 -5.01 0.38 9.15
N THR A 62 -5.94 -0.34 8.51
CA THR A 62 -5.97 -0.50 7.05
C THR A 62 -7.17 0.25 6.48
N THR A 63 -6.91 1.22 5.60
CA THR A 63 -7.94 1.91 4.83
C THR A 63 -7.97 1.38 3.40
N ILE A 64 -9.17 1.22 2.85
CA ILE A 64 -9.37 0.93 1.43
C ILE A 64 -9.95 2.18 0.80
N SER A 65 -9.30 2.67 -0.26
CA SER A 65 -9.79 3.78 -1.07
C SER A 65 -9.64 3.46 -2.54
N GLU A 66 -10.57 3.96 -3.34
CA GLU A 66 -10.49 3.92 -4.80
C GLU A 66 -9.72 5.13 -5.33
N ILE A 67 -9.13 4.97 -6.52
CA ILE A 67 -8.48 6.07 -7.23
C ILE A 67 -9.58 6.96 -7.82
N ASN A 68 -9.68 8.20 -7.38
CA ASN A 68 -10.69 9.14 -7.87
C ASN A 68 -10.27 9.88 -9.16
N ASN A 69 -8.96 9.93 -9.47
CA ASN A 69 -8.37 10.71 -10.58
C ASN A 69 -8.86 12.17 -10.66
N LYS A 70 -9.22 12.76 -9.52
CA LYS A 70 -9.69 14.15 -9.42
C LYS A 70 -8.69 14.99 -8.64
N LYS A 71 -8.52 16.24 -9.07
CA LYS A 71 -7.80 17.26 -8.29
C LYS A 71 -8.71 17.75 -7.15
N ALA A 72 -8.11 18.44 -6.18
CA ALA A 72 -8.88 19.10 -5.13
C ALA A 72 -9.81 20.16 -5.73
N GLU A 73 -11.02 20.27 -5.18
CA GLU A 73 -12.04 21.26 -5.55
C GLU A 73 -12.57 21.95 -4.29
N VAL A 74 -13.01 23.20 -4.43
CA VAL A 74 -13.64 23.97 -3.35
C VAL A 74 -15.15 23.85 -3.51
N HIS A 75 -15.85 23.56 -2.42
CA HIS A 75 -17.29 23.63 -2.36
C HIS A 75 -17.68 24.97 -1.72
N GLU A 76 -18.16 25.92 -2.53
CA GLU A 76 -18.75 27.17 -2.04
C GLU A 76 -20.20 26.90 -1.62
N VAL A 77 -20.54 27.31 -0.39
CA VAL A 77 -21.86 27.16 0.24
C VAL A 77 -22.56 28.51 0.30
#